data_AF-A0A3S0TVU6-F1
#
_entry.id   AF-A0A3S0TVU6-F1
#
_cell.length_a   1.000
_cell.length_b   1.000
_cell.length_c   1.000
_cell.angle_alpha   90.00
_cell.angle_beta   90.00
_cell.angle_gamma   90.00
#
_symmetry.space_group_name_H-M   'P 1'
#
loop_
_entity.id
_entity.type
_entity.pdbx_description
1 polymer ?
#
loop_
_entity_poly.entity_id
_entity_poly.type
_entity_poly.pdbx_seq_one_letter_code
_entity_poly.pdbx_strand_id
1 'polypeptide(L)'
;MSLINSSYFIGERDIPNTDNAATAAALDTFIRTYEKQYLKKALGYELFKVFTTGLQADTPAQRYLDLLFGKEFTGHDGKLKKWEGLVSVTEAQPTISVELANSDVIFTVGVTTGAPAHGATEYVNTDLAGKSYRVWQRGNNYLEALKEDESNIDTADIRINPDGGFSWLNGTQFSQGDKYVLTLLTAPLDASGADIVPVPVSPVADFTYYHWQGFNVTQTTGLGESLPKMQNGENASPVDKMVKAWNDMVEKTMLLQEFLQVNATTYPEYSTCDTDVELLTYKNRYQ
;
A
#
# COMPACT_ATOMS: atom_id res chain seq x y z
N MET A 1 -7.95 -3.15 -14.14
CA MET A 1 -7.37 -1.96 -13.50
C MET A 1 -5.88 -2.00 -13.76
N SER A 2 -5.30 -0.89 -14.19
CA SER A 2 -3.84 -0.73 -14.28
C SER A 2 -3.37 -0.05 -13.00
N LEU A 3 -2.25 -0.49 -12.42
CA LEU A 3 -1.65 0.10 -11.23
C LEU A 3 -0.90 1.40 -11.55
N ILE A 4 -0.31 1.49 -12.75
CA ILE A 4 0.41 2.68 -13.23
C ILE A 4 -0.30 3.32 -14.43
N ASN A 5 0.08 4.56 -14.73
CA ASN A 5 -0.38 5.32 -15.90
C ASN A 5 0.77 6.14 -16.51
N SER A 6 0.47 6.99 -17.51
CA SER A 6 1.47 7.81 -18.23
C SER A 6 2.32 8.71 -17.32
N SER A 7 1.82 9.10 -16.13
CA SER A 7 2.53 9.95 -15.17
C SER A 7 3.81 9.33 -14.58
N TYR A 8 4.00 8.02 -14.73
CA TYR A 8 5.20 7.32 -14.25
C TYR A 8 6.40 7.43 -15.23
N PHE A 9 6.17 7.92 -16.44
CA PHE A 9 7.16 8.01 -17.51
C PHE A 9 7.68 9.43 -17.65
N ILE A 10 8.44 9.87 -16.65
CA ILE A 10 9.03 11.21 -16.56
C ILE A 10 10.55 11.12 -16.28
N GLY A 11 11.27 12.20 -16.57
CA GLY A 11 12.70 12.30 -16.30
C GLY A 11 13.54 11.34 -17.15
N GLU A 12 14.30 10.44 -16.52
CA GLU A 12 15.16 9.51 -17.27
C GLU A 12 14.37 8.43 -18.03
N ARG A 13 13.14 8.12 -17.58
CA ARG A 13 12.18 7.21 -18.22
C ARG A 13 11.12 7.94 -19.03
N ASP A 14 11.42 9.14 -19.50
CA ASP A 14 10.50 9.95 -20.29
C ASP A 14 10.05 9.23 -21.56
N ILE A 15 8.74 9.21 -21.78
CA ILE A 15 8.11 8.81 -23.04
C ILE A 15 7.51 10.07 -23.66
N PRO A 16 7.97 10.49 -24.85
CA PRO A 16 7.48 11.72 -25.47
C PRO A 16 6.06 11.56 -26.03
N ASN A 17 5.34 12.69 -26.12
CA ASN A 17 4.01 12.80 -26.72
C ASN A 17 2.92 11.94 -26.05
N THR A 18 2.98 11.74 -24.74
CA THR A 18 1.96 10.99 -23.97
C THR A 18 0.60 11.68 -23.92
N ASP A 19 0.56 12.97 -24.27
CA ASP A 19 -0.62 13.81 -24.51
C ASP A 19 -1.28 13.56 -25.88
N ASN A 20 -0.56 12.96 -26.84
CA ASN A 20 -1.15 12.55 -28.11
C ASN A 20 -2.01 11.30 -27.94
N ALA A 21 -3.27 11.33 -28.41
CA ALA A 21 -4.22 10.24 -28.24
C ALA A 21 -3.75 8.88 -28.77
N ALA A 22 -3.01 8.85 -29.89
CA ALA A 22 -2.51 7.60 -30.45
C ALA A 22 -1.38 7.00 -29.59
N THR A 23 -0.43 7.84 -29.17
CA THR A 23 0.65 7.44 -28.27
C THR A 23 0.12 7.03 -26.90
N ALA A 24 -0.84 7.76 -26.34
CA ALA A 24 -1.49 7.45 -25.07
C ALA A 24 -2.18 6.08 -25.12
N ALA A 25 -2.95 5.80 -26.18
CA ALA A 25 -3.63 4.51 -26.34
C ALA A 25 -2.65 3.34 -26.52
N ALA A 26 -1.54 3.57 -27.26
CA ALA A 26 -0.47 2.59 -27.39
C ALA A 26 0.21 2.32 -26.05
N LEU A 27 0.55 3.37 -25.30
CA LEU A 27 1.17 3.26 -23.98
C LEU A 27 0.25 2.55 -22.98
N ASP A 28 -1.04 2.88 -22.96
CA ASP A 28 -2.03 2.18 -22.13
C ASP A 28 -2.10 0.68 -22.42
N THR A 29 -1.98 0.30 -23.70
CA THR A 29 -1.95 -1.10 -24.11
C THR A 29 -0.68 -1.80 -23.62
N PHE A 30 0.46 -1.11 -23.70
CA PHE A 30 1.73 -1.58 -23.16
C PHE A 30 1.66 -1.76 -21.64
N ILE A 31 1.20 -0.75 -20.91
CA ILE A 31 1.02 -0.79 -19.46
C ILE A 31 0.17 -2.01 -19.08
N ARG A 32 -1.03 -2.17 -19.66
CA ARG A 32 -1.92 -3.30 -19.34
C ARG A 32 -1.28 -4.67 -19.57
N THR A 33 -0.43 -4.77 -20.60
CA THR A 33 0.22 -6.01 -20.99
C THR A 33 1.41 -6.33 -20.08
N TYR A 34 2.34 -5.39 -19.96
CA TYR A 34 3.60 -5.59 -19.28
C TYR A 34 3.47 -5.51 -17.76
N GLU A 35 2.51 -4.75 -17.24
CA GLU A 35 2.18 -4.78 -15.80
C GLU A 35 1.75 -6.18 -15.37
N LYS A 36 0.81 -6.79 -16.12
CA LYS A 36 0.35 -8.15 -15.82
C LYS A 36 1.47 -9.18 -15.95
N GLN A 37 2.35 -9.02 -16.94
CA GLN A 37 3.51 -9.92 -17.10
C GLN A 37 4.49 -9.78 -15.95
N TYR A 38 4.86 -8.55 -15.59
CA TYR A 38 5.75 -8.26 -14.48
C TYR A 38 5.19 -8.85 -13.18
N LEU A 39 3.93 -8.55 -12.83
CA LEU A 39 3.34 -9.00 -11.57
C LEU A 39 3.29 -10.52 -11.47
N LYS A 40 2.96 -11.22 -12.56
CA LYS A 40 3.00 -12.68 -12.60
C LYS A 40 4.40 -13.24 -12.42
N LYS A 41 5.40 -12.64 -13.06
CA LYS A 41 6.80 -13.05 -12.98
C LYS A 41 7.43 -12.72 -11.62
N ALA A 42 7.03 -11.62 -10.98
CA ALA A 42 7.59 -11.19 -9.71
C ALA A 42 6.94 -11.91 -8.51
N LEU A 43 5.60 -11.95 -8.49
CA LEU A 43 4.81 -12.47 -7.36
C LEU A 43 4.53 -13.98 -7.46
N GLY A 44 4.63 -14.58 -8.65
CA GLY A 44 4.09 -15.91 -8.92
C GLY A 44 2.59 -15.90 -9.21
N TYR A 45 2.05 -16.99 -9.75
CA TYR A 45 0.66 -17.05 -10.22
C TYR A 45 -0.36 -16.97 -9.08
N GLU A 46 -0.11 -17.65 -7.96
CA GLU A 46 -1.05 -17.74 -6.84
C GLU A 46 -1.18 -16.39 -6.13
N LEU A 47 -0.05 -15.80 -5.70
CA LEU A 47 -0.05 -14.48 -5.08
C LEU A 47 -0.61 -13.41 -6.04
N PHE A 48 -0.24 -13.43 -7.32
CA PHE A 48 -0.81 -12.52 -8.32
C PHE A 48 -2.35 -12.61 -8.37
N LYS A 49 -2.90 -13.82 -8.35
CA LYS A 49 -4.36 -14.03 -8.43
C LYS A 49 -5.07 -13.50 -7.19
N VAL A 50 -4.57 -13.81 -5.99
CA VAL A 50 -5.21 -13.34 -4.74
C VAL A 50 -5.01 -11.84 -4.54
N PHE A 51 -3.86 -11.29 -4.96
CA PHE A 51 -3.58 -9.86 -4.93
C PHE A 51 -4.53 -9.08 -5.83
N THR A 52 -4.65 -9.45 -7.10
CA THR A 52 -5.54 -8.76 -8.06
C THR A 52 -7.01 -8.85 -7.67
N THR A 53 -7.44 -9.98 -7.11
CA THR A 53 -8.81 -10.13 -6.58
C THR A 53 -9.00 -9.32 -5.30
N GLY A 54 -8.01 -9.35 -4.40
CA GLY A 54 -8.05 -8.66 -3.12
C GLY A 54 -8.05 -7.14 -3.23
N LEU A 55 -7.42 -6.58 -4.26
CA LEU A 55 -7.49 -5.16 -4.58
C LEU A 55 -8.87 -4.71 -5.11
N GLN A 56 -9.71 -5.64 -5.55
CA GLN A 56 -11.07 -5.35 -6.03
C GLN A 56 -12.13 -5.50 -4.93
N ALA A 57 -11.74 -5.94 -3.73
CA ALA A 57 -12.65 -6.00 -2.59
C ALA A 57 -13.04 -4.57 -2.17
N ASP A 58 -14.25 -4.40 -1.64
CA ASP A 58 -14.73 -3.10 -1.13
C ASP A 58 -13.79 -2.53 -0.06
N THR A 59 -13.20 -3.41 0.75
CA THR A 59 -12.16 -3.09 1.73
C THR A 59 -10.94 -4.00 1.46
N PRO A 60 -9.94 -3.54 0.67
CA PRO A 60 -8.74 -4.33 0.40
C PRO A 60 -7.97 -4.63 1.70
N ALA A 61 -7.58 -5.89 1.90
CA ALA A 61 -6.82 -6.28 3.08
C ALA A 61 -5.45 -5.56 3.13
N GLN A 62 -5.01 -5.18 4.33
CA GLN A 62 -3.77 -4.42 4.55
C GLN A 62 -2.55 -5.06 3.87
N ARG A 63 -2.43 -6.40 3.86
CA ARG A 63 -1.32 -7.09 3.19
C ARG A 63 -1.19 -6.75 1.69
N TYR A 64 -2.30 -6.50 1.00
CA TYR A 64 -2.25 -6.10 -0.41
C TYR A 64 -1.87 -4.64 -0.57
N LEU A 65 -2.22 -3.80 0.39
CA LEU A 65 -1.85 -2.39 0.40
C LEU A 65 -0.38 -2.20 0.77
N ASP A 66 0.15 -3.00 1.70
CA ASP A 66 1.57 -3.08 2.03
C ASP A 66 2.41 -3.45 0.79
N LEU A 67 1.91 -4.36 -0.06
CA LEU A 67 2.54 -4.68 -1.34
C LEU A 67 2.44 -3.53 -2.35
N LEU A 68 1.29 -2.87 -2.41
CA LEU A 68 1.02 -1.83 -3.40
C LEU A 68 1.80 -0.54 -3.11
N PHE A 69 1.74 -0.05 -1.87
CA PHE A 69 2.27 1.26 -1.45
C PHE A 69 3.58 1.19 -0.68
N GLY A 70 4.03 -0.02 -0.35
CA GLY A 70 5.26 -0.23 0.38
C GLY A 70 5.07 -0.36 1.89
N LYS A 71 6.08 -0.93 2.54
CA LYS A 71 6.13 -1.12 4.00
C LYS A 71 7.55 -1.31 4.49
N GLU A 72 7.83 -0.79 5.67
CA GLU A 72 9.08 -1.07 6.38
C GLU A 72 9.12 -2.49 6.91
N PHE A 73 10.28 -3.14 6.80
CA PHE A 73 10.49 -4.51 7.26
C PHE A 73 11.92 -4.69 7.77
N THR A 74 12.12 -5.71 8.60
CA THR A 74 13.45 -6.15 9.01
C THR A 74 13.96 -7.22 8.05
N GLY A 75 15.04 -6.93 7.34
CA GLY A 75 15.65 -7.86 6.39
C GLY A 75 16.27 -9.10 7.06
N HIS A 76 16.71 -10.06 6.24
CA HIS A 76 17.40 -11.25 6.74
C HIS A 76 18.73 -10.93 7.44
N ASP A 77 19.31 -9.78 7.11
CA ASP A 77 20.52 -9.23 7.74
C ASP A 77 20.24 -8.48 9.06
N GLY A 78 18.98 -8.45 9.51
CA GLY A 78 18.54 -7.75 10.72
C GLY A 78 18.45 -6.23 10.57
N LYS A 79 18.65 -5.69 9.36
CA LYS A 79 18.58 -4.23 9.12
C LYS A 79 17.16 -3.82 8.76
N LEU A 80 16.78 -2.61 9.21
CA LEU A 80 15.54 -1.98 8.77
C LEU A 80 15.69 -1.57 7.30
N LYS A 81 14.76 -2.06 6.47
CA LYS A 81 14.64 -1.78 5.04
C LYS A 81 13.22 -1.35 4.75
N LYS A 82 13.00 -0.68 3.61
CA LYS A 82 11.67 -0.26 3.16
C LYS A 82 11.38 -0.79 1.78
N TRP A 83 10.32 -1.58 1.65
CA TRP A 83 9.74 -1.86 0.35
C TRP A 83 9.01 -0.59 -0.12
N GLU A 84 9.37 -0.06 -1.31
CA GLU A 84 8.84 1.22 -1.82
C GLU A 84 7.48 1.09 -2.54
N GLY A 85 6.94 -0.12 -2.61
CA GLY A 85 5.67 -0.39 -3.26
C GLY A 85 5.78 -0.71 -4.76
N LEU A 86 4.72 -1.31 -5.30
CA LEU A 86 4.50 -1.40 -6.74
C LEU A 86 4.14 -0.03 -7.34
N VAL A 87 3.62 0.87 -6.50
CA VAL A 87 3.22 2.24 -6.78
C VAL A 87 3.75 3.11 -5.66
N SER A 88 4.63 4.06 -5.97
CA SER A 88 5.06 5.04 -4.97
C SER A 88 4.05 6.17 -4.83
N VAL A 89 3.91 6.65 -3.60
CA VAL A 89 3.09 7.79 -3.19
C VAL A 89 4.01 8.84 -2.56
N THR A 90 3.82 10.13 -2.86
CA THR A 90 4.50 11.22 -2.13
C THR A 90 3.94 11.32 -0.71
N GLU A 91 4.69 10.80 0.26
CA GLU A 91 4.64 11.03 1.73
C GLU A 91 3.29 10.97 2.48
N ALA A 92 2.17 10.73 1.81
CA ALA A 92 0.94 10.28 2.43
C ALA A 92 0.72 8.82 2.04
N GLN A 93 1.18 7.91 2.90
CA GLN A 93 0.55 6.59 2.93
C GLN A 93 -0.96 6.83 3.19
N PRO A 94 -1.86 6.13 2.49
CA PRO A 94 -3.28 6.20 2.80
C PRO A 94 -3.52 5.84 4.28
N THR A 95 -3.80 6.85 5.11
CA THR A 95 -4.16 6.66 6.51
C THR A 95 -5.58 6.16 6.60
N ILE A 96 -5.73 4.87 6.40
CA ILE A 96 -6.55 3.98 7.20
C ILE A 96 -7.90 4.61 7.80
N SER A 97 -9.15 4.27 7.32
CA SER A 97 -10.59 4.66 7.65
C SER A 97 -11.61 3.53 7.95
N VAL A 98 -12.37 3.68 9.05
CA VAL A 98 -12.87 2.61 9.96
C VAL A 98 -14.12 1.90 9.50
N GLU A 99 -14.12 0.56 9.36
CA GLU A 99 -15.36 -0.22 9.46
C GLU A 99 -15.71 -0.55 10.91
N LEU A 100 -17.00 -0.65 11.21
CA LEU A 100 -17.53 -0.95 12.54
C LEU A 100 -17.90 -2.44 12.63
N ALA A 101 -17.35 -3.16 13.61
CA ALA A 101 -17.70 -4.55 13.87
C ALA A 101 -19.06 -4.57 14.58
N ASN A 102 -20.04 -5.28 14.03
CA ASN A 102 -21.43 -5.35 14.51
C ASN A 102 -21.64 -6.07 15.86
N SER A 103 -20.83 -5.78 16.88
CA SER A 103 -21.10 -6.17 18.26
C SER A 103 -20.68 -5.05 19.21
N ASP A 104 -21.48 -3.99 19.26
CA ASP A 104 -21.32 -2.92 20.23
C ASP A 104 -21.37 -3.48 21.65
N VAL A 105 -20.42 -3.08 22.49
CA VAL A 105 -20.45 -3.40 23.92
C VAL A 105 -21.20 -2.28 24.63
N ILE A 106 -22.35 -2.62 25.23
CA ILE A 106 -23.20 -1.65 25.93
C ILE A 106 -23.24 -1.99 27.41
N PHE A 107 -22.95 -1.01 28.27
CA PHE A 107 -23.06 -1.20 29.72
C PHE A 107 -23.64 0.02 30.43
N THR A 108 -24.21 -0.23 31.62
CA THR A 108 -24.68 0.79 32.56
C THR A 108 -23.90 0.66 33.88
N VAL A 109 -23.30 1.76 34.33
CA VAL A 109 -22.44 1.81 35.54
C VAL A 109 -23.22 1.38 36.77
N GLY A 110 -22.68 0.41 37.51
CA GLY A 110 -23.31 -0.15 38.72
C GLY A 110 -24.58 -1.00 38.48
N VAL A 111 -24.90 -1.33 37.22
CA VAL A 111 -26.10 -2.11 36.85
C VAL A 111 -25.74 -3.32 35.98
N THR A 112 -24.96 -3.14 34.91
CA THR A 112 -24.55 -4.25 34.03
C THR A 112 -23.45 -5.08 34.71
N THR A 113 -23.57 -6.41 34.73
CA THR A 113 -22.53 -7.29 35.27
C THR A 113 -21.23 -7.12 34.49
N GLY A 114 -20.12 -6.86 35.21
CA GLY A 114 -18.81 -6.57 34.61
C GLY A 114 -18.60 -5.10 34.21
N ALA A 115 -19.57 -4.21 34.42
CA ALA A 115 -19.41 -2.76 34.27
C ALA A 115 -18.58 -2.17 35.44
N PRO A 116 -18.00 -0.97 35.27
CA PRO A 116 -17.26 -0.32 36.35
C PRO A 116 -18.21 0.05 37.50
N ALA A 117 -17.68 0.06 38.71
CA ALA A 117 -18.39 0.52 39.90
C ALA A 117 -18.49 2.06 39.91
N HIS A 118 -19.45 2.60 40.65
CA HIS A 118 -19.51 4.04 40.90
C HIS A 118 -18.23 4.52 41.60
N GLY A 119 -17.64 5.61 41.12
CA GLY A 119 -16.39 6.15 41.64
C GLY A 119 -15.13 5.49 41.07
N ALA A 120 -15.26 4.44 40.25
CA ALA A 120 -14.12 3.90 39.51
C ALA A 120 -13.62 4.93 38.48
N THR A 121 -12.31 4.87 38.20
CA THR A 121 -11.65 5.70 37.17
C THR A 121 -11.38 4.91 35.88
N GLU A 122 -11.59 3.60 35.91
CA GLU A 122 -11.24 2.69 34.83
C GLU A 122 -12.35 1.65 34.59
N TYR A 123 -12.55 1.32 33.32
CA TYR A 123 -13.32 0.17 32.88
C TYR A 123 -12.35 -0.86 32.27
N VAL A 124 -12.30 -2.06 32.85
CA VAL A 124 -11.44 -3.16 32.39
C VAL A 124 -12.30 -4.21 31.69
N ASN A 125 -11.90 -4.58 30.48
CA ASN A 125 -12.50 -5.70 29.76
C ASN A 125 -11.46 -6.34 28.84
N THR A 126 -10.99 -7.53 29.20
CA THR A 126 -9.94 -8.26 28.47
C THR A 126 -10.36 -8.66 27.06
N ASP A 127 -11.66 -8.76 26.78
CA ASP A 127 -12.15 -9.06 25.43
C ASP A 127 -11.96 -7.87 24.48
N LEU A 128 -11.62 -6.69 24.99
CA LEU A 128 -11.26 -5.50 24.23
C LEU A 128 -9.75 -5.34 24.03
N ALA A 129 -8.92 -6.23 24.59
CA ALA A 129 -7.47 -6.15 24.44
C ALA A 129 -7.07 -6.17 22.96
N GLY A 130 -6.24 -5.21 22.55
CA GLY A 130 -5.78 -5.05 21.16
C GLY A 130 -6.87 -4.67 20.14
N LYS A 131 -8.11 -4.37 20.55
CA LYS A 131 -9.18 -3.94 19.64
C LYS A 131 -9.27 -2.42 19.57
N SER A 132 -9.56 -1.88 18.39
CA SER A 132 -9.92 -0.48 18.21
C SER A 132 -11.43 -0.28 18.44
N TYR A 133 -11.83 0.76 19.17
CA TYR A 133 -13.23 1.11 19.43
C TYR A 133 -13.39 2.60 19.70
N ARG A 134 -14.60 3.13 19.49
CA ARG A 134 -14.99 4.47 19.98
C ARG A 134 -15.89 4.33 21.19
N VAL A 135 -15.76 5.26 22.14
CA VAL A 135 -16.59 5.30 23.35
C VAL A 135 -17.58 6.44 23.24
N TRP A 136 -18.85 6.12 23.44
CA TRP A 136 -19.94 7.09 23.55
C TRP A 136 -20.60 7.00 24.92
N GLN A 137 -20.85 8.15 25.56
CA GLN A 137 -21.57 8.24 26.84
C GLN A 137 -22.93 8.88 26.60
N ARG A 138 -24.01 8.28 27.09
CA ARG A 138 -25.36 8.83 26.92
C ARG A 138 -25.50 10.19 27.63
N GLY A 139 -25.82 11.22 26.86
CA GLY A 139 -25.94 12.60 27.35
C GLY A 139 -24.72 13.47 27.00
N ASN A 140 -23.62 12.83 26.62
CA ASN A 140 -22.44 13.45 26.02
C ASN A 140 -22.27 12.93 24.57
N ASN A 141 -21.42 13.58 23.78
CA ASN A 141 -21.05 13.08 22.46
C ASN A 141 -19.99 11.97 22.60
N TYR A 142 -19.28 11.65 21.51
CA TYR A 142 -18.09 10.79 21.58
C TYR A 142 -17.08 11.37 22.55
N LEU A 143 -16.49 10.49 23.36
CA LEU A 143 -15.36 10.87 24.20
C LEU A 143 -14.10 10.92 23.35
N GLU A 144 -13.31 11.98 23.49
CA GLU A 144 -12.05 12.14 22.78
C GLU A 144 -10.99 11.22 23.41
N ALA A 145 -10.46 10.28 22.62
CA ALA A 145 -9.38 9.41 23.07
C ALA A 145 -8.02 10.12 22.94
N LEU A 146 -7.15 9.89 23.92
CA LEU A 146 -5.75 10.29 23.87
C LEU A 146 -5.06 9.62 22.67
N LYS A 147 -4.43 10.43 21.82
CA LYS A 147 -3.62 9.95 20.70
C LYS A 147 -2.33 9.31 21.21
N GLU A 148 -1.77 8.39 20.43
CA GLU A 148 -0.50 7.72 20.77
C GLU A 148 0.68 8.69 20.93
N ASP A 149 0.66 9.80 20.21
CA ASP A 149 1.66 10.87 20.29
C ASP A 149 1.40 11.87 21.43
N GLU A 150 0.33 11.65 22.21
CA GLU A 150 -0.16 12.51 23.30
C GLU A 150 -0.40 13.97 22.90
N SER A 151 -0.50 14.27 21.59
CA SER A 151 -0.64 15.64 21.08
C SER A 151 -1.93 16.34 21.51
N ASN A 152 -2.92 15.59 22.00
CA ASN A 152 -4.20 16.07 22.49
C ASN A 152 -4.42 15.84 23.99
N ILE A 153 -3.36 15.70 24.81
CA ILE A 153 -3.48 15.42 26.26
C ILE A 153 -4.37 16.42 27.01
N ASP A 154 -4.38 17.69 26.60
CA ASP A 154 -5.17 18.75 27.24
C ASP A 154 -6.66 18.71 26.86
N THR A 155 -7.02 18.03 25.75
CA THR A 155 -8.41 17.94 25.26
C THR A 155 -8.98 16.52 25.33
N ALA A 156 -8.14 15.51 25.56
CA ALA A 156 -8.58 14.12 25.66
C ALA A 156 -9.38 13.85 26.94
N ASP A 157 -10.49 13.13 26.80
CA ASP A 157 -11.36 12.70 27.89
C ASP A 157 -10.87 11.38 28.51
N ILE A 158 -10.40 10.47 27.66
CA ILE A 158 -10.12 9.08 28.01
C ILE A 158 -8.81 8.57 27.40
N ARG A 159 -8.23 7.55 28.04
CA ARG A 159 -7.13 6.74 27.49
C ARG A 159 -7.63 5.32 27.23
N ILE A 160 -7.38 4.80 26.02
CA ILE A 160 -7.65 3.39 25.71
C ILE A 160 -6.51 2.53 26.26
N ASN A 161 -6.84 1.47 27.00
CA ASN A 161 -5.85 0.64 27.66
C ASN A 161 -5.44 -0.54 26.76
N PRO A 162 -4.13 -0.82 26.60
CA PRO A 162 -3.66 -1.92 25.74
C PRO A 162 -4.18 -3.29 26.18
N ASP A 163 -4.31 -3.49 27.49
CA ASP A 163 -4.79 -4.71 28.13
C ASP A 163 -6.33 -4.86 28.06
N GLY A 164 -7.02 -3.88 27.45
CA GLY A 164 -8.45 -3.87 27.20
C GLY A 164 -9.24 -2.95 28.13
N GLY A 165 -10.15 -2.15 27.56
CA GLY A 165 -10.95 -1.17 28.28
C GLY A 165 -10.37 0.25 28.24
N PHE A 166 -10.84 1.15 29.09
CA PHE A 166 -10.40 2.55 29.06
C PHE A 166 -10.42 3.21 30.44
N SER A 167 -9.57 4.22 30.59
CA SER A 167 -9.42 5.01 31.81
C SER A 167 -9.81 6.46 31.56
N TRP A 168 -10.50 7.07 32.52
CA TRP A 168 -10.74 8.50 32.54
C TRP A 168 -9.45 9.28 32.79
N LEU A 169 -9.30 10.40 32.10
CA LEU A 169 -8.25 11.37 32.38
C LEU A 169 -8.74 12.43 33.38
N ASN A 170 -7.80 13.22 33.89
CA ASN A 170 -8.07 14.42 34.69
C ASN A 170 -8.87 14.18 35.99
N GLY A 171 -8.80 12.98 36.57
CA GLY A 171 -9.45 12.66 37.86
C GLY A 171 -10.97 12.43 37.78
N THR A 172 -11.52 12.33 36.57
CA THR A 172 -12.95 12.05 36.34
C THR A 172 -13.28 10.60 36.75
N GLN A 173 -14.52 10.36 37.22
CA GLN A 173 -14.98 9.07 37.71
C GLN A 173 -16.33 8.66 37.11
N PHE A 174 -16.58 7.36 37.01
CA PHE A 174 -17.84 6.81 36.55
C PHE A 174 -18.99 7.09 37.54
N SER A 175 -20.08 7.67 37.05
CA SER A 175 -21.28 7.96 37.85
C SER A 175 -22.32 6.84 37.74
N GLN A 176 -22.98 6.53 38.86
CA GLN A 176 -23.98 5.47 38.90
C GLN A 176 -25.12 5.74 37.90
N GLY A 177 -25.47 4.75 37.09
CA GLY A 177 -26.57 4.85 36.12
C GLY A 177 -26.18 5.43 34.75
N ASP A 178 -24.95 5.90 34.57
CA ASP A 178 -24.45 6.32 33.27
C ASP A 178 -24.38 5.15 32.29
N LYS A 179 -24.68 5.44 31.01
CA LYS A 179 -24.69 4.43 29.94
C LYS A 179 -23.58 4.71 28.95
N TYR A 180 -22.85 3.66 28.60
CA TYR A 180 -21.78 3.71 27.63
C TYR A 180 -22.04 2.72 26.50
N VAL A 181 -21.67 3.13 25.29
CA VAL A 181 -21.67 2.29 24.09
C VAL A 181 -20.26 2.32 23.54
N LEU A 182 -19.66 1.14 23.41
CA LEU A 182 -18.36 0.94 22.79
C LEU A 182 -18.61 0.32 21.42
N THR A 183 -18.40 1.12 20.40
CA THR A 183 -18.56 0.67 19.02
C THR A 183 -17.21 0.14 18.55
N LEU A 184 -17.12 -1.18 18.40
CA LEU A 184 -15.93 -1.85 17.90
C LEU A 184 -15.66 -1.41 16.46
N LEU A 185 -14.39 -1.13 16.18
CA LEU A 185 -13.90 -0.79 14.86
C LEU A 185 -13.29 -2.08 14.27
N THR A 186 -13.84 -2.65 13.19
CA THR A 186 -13.23 -3.71 12.36
C THR A 186 -12.03 -3.24 11.54
N ALA A 187 -11.29 -2.28 12.09
CA ALA A 187 -10.21 -1.51 11.49
C ALA A 187 -10.67 -0.44 10.51
N PRO A 188 -9.97 0.70 10.54
CA PRO A 188 -9.91 1.57 9.39
C PRO A 188 -9.05 1.11 8.21
N LEU A 189 -9.40 1.40 6.94
CA LEU A 189 -8.52 1.60 5.79
C LEU A 189 -9.00 2.77 4.83
N ASP A 190 -8.33 3.94 4.77
CA ASP A 190 -8.72 5.18 4.07
C ASP A 190 -7.60 5.41 3.08
N ALA A 191 -7.90 5.09 1.84
CA ALA A 191 -7.05 5.49 0.73
C ALA A 191 -7.63 6.65 -0.06
N SER A 192 -8.71 7.26 0.41
CA SER A 192 -9.38 8.39 -0.23
C SER A 192 -8.90 9.71 0.37
N GLY A 193 -7.65 10.08 0.07
CA GLY A 193 -7.09 11.35 0.53
C GLY A 193 -5.58 11.47 0.37
N ALA A 194 -4.88 10.37 0.09
CA ALA A 194 -3.54 10.45 -0.46
C ALA A 194 -3.67 10.99 -1.89
N ASP A 195 -3.22 12.21 -2.11
CA ASP A 195 -2.79 12.57 -3.46
C ASP A 195 -1.67 11.57 -3.80
N ILE A 196 -2.03 10.52 -4.56
CA ILE A 196 -1.07 9.70 -5.28
C ILE A 196 -0.48 10.65 -6.32
N VAL A 197 0.42 11.53 -5.90
CA VAL A 197 1.42 12.07 -6.81
C VAL A 197 2.39 10.92 -6.92
N PRO A 198 2.41 10.21 -8.05
CA PRO A 198 3.32 9.10 -8.20
C PRO A 198 4.72 9.69 -8.17
N VAL A 199 5.47 9.40 -7.12
CA VAL A 199 6.93 9.40 -7.25
C VAL A 199 7.19 8.34 -8.33
N PRO A 200 7.90 8.64 -9.41
CA PRO A 200 7.94 7.77 -10.59
C PRO A 200 8.76 6.49 -10.37
N VAL A 201 8.94 6.05 -9.13
CA VAL A 201 9.69 4.85 -8.74
C VAL A 201 8.71 3.68 -8.75
N SER A 202 8.81 2.80 -9.74
CA SER A 202 8.00 1.59 -9.78
C SER A 202 8.70 0.54 -10.63
N PRO A 203 8.91 -0.69 -10.13
CA PRO A 203 9.50 -1.73 -10.95
C PRO A 203 8.59 -2.13 -12.12
N VAL A 204 7.28 -1.90 -11.99
CA VAL A 204 6.30 -2.09 -13.07
C VAL A 204 6.54 -1.07 -14.19
N ALA A 205 6.78 0.19 -13.83
CA ALA A 205 7.06 1.25 -14.79
C ALA A 205 8.41 1.03 -15.48
N ASP A 206 9.43 0.61 -14.73
CA ASP A 206 10.75 0.25 -15.25
C ASP A 206 10.68 -0.88 -16.30
N PHE A 207 9.97 -1.95 -15.96
CA PHE A 207 9.75 -3.09 -16.86
C PHE A 207 8.99 -2.68 -18.13
N THR A 208 7.94 -1.87 -17.97
CA THR A 208 7.14 -1.38 -19.10
C THR A 208 7.96 -0.48 -20.01
N TYR A 209 8.78 0.42 -19.44
CA TYR A 209 9.66 1.31 -20.19
C TYR A 209 10.69 0.55 -21.01
N TYR A 210 11.31 -0.50 -20.44
CA TYR A 210 12.25 -1.36 -21.16
C TYR A 210 11.62 -1.95 -22.42
N HIS A 211 10.42 -2.51 -22.30
CA HIS A 211 9.74 -3.10 -23.44
C HIS A 211 9.19 -2.07 -24.43
N TRP A 212 8.73 -0.92 -23.94
CA TRP A 212 8.31 0.20 -24.79
C TRP A 212 9.45 0.67 -25.68
N GLN A 213 10.63 0.92 -25.12
CA GLN A 213 11.77 1.39 -25.89
C GLN A 213 12.25 0.34 -26.89
N GLY A 214 12.26 -0.94 -26.51
CA GLY A 214 12.63 -2.03 -27.41
C GLY A 214 11.70 -2.14 -28.61
N PHE A 215 10.40 -1.93 -28.41
CA PHE A 215 9.42 -1.94 -29.49
C PHE A 215 9.54 -0.73 -30.43
N ASN A 216 9.86 0.44 -29.88
CA ASN A 216 9.92 1.69 -30.66
C ASN A 216 11.28 1.95 -31.33
N VAL A 217 12.28 1.07 -31.17
CA VAL A 217 13.57 1.20 -31.87
C VAL A 217 13.38 1.15 -33.39
N THR A 218 12.49 0.28 -33.87
CA THR A 218 12.16 0.13 -35.29
C THR A 218 10.70 0.49 -35.52
N GLN A 219 10.36 0.77 -36.78
CA GLN A 219 8.98 1.02 -37.20
C GLN A 219 8.63 0.11 -38.37
N THR A 220 7.48 -0.55 -38.26
CA THR A 220 6.89 -1.34 -39.33
C THR A 220 6.39 -0.43 -40.45
N THR A 221 6.96 -0.58 -41.63
CA THR A 221 6.50 0.10 -42.86
C THR A 221 5.88 -0.92 -43.81
N GLY A 222 5.17 -0.44 -44.85
CA GLY A 222 4.64 -1.32 -45.90
C GLY A 222 5.70 -2.17 -46.64
N LEU A 223 7.00 -1.85 -46.47
CA LEU A 223 8.13 -2.57 -47.04
C LEU A 223 8.90 -3.42 -46.01
N GLY A 224 8.46 -3.46 -44.75
CA GLY A 224 9.11 -4.18 -43.65
C GLY A 224 9.53 -3.28 -42.47
N GLU A 225 10.27 -3.85 -41.52
CA GLU A 225 10.84 -3.10 -40.38
C GLU A 225 11.95 -2.16 -40.83
N SER A 226 11.89 -0.91 -40.38
CA SER A 226 12.88 0.10 -40.73
C SER A 226 13.24 0.97 -39.53
N LEU A 227 14.50 1.43 -39.50
CA LEU A 227 14.92 2.47 -38.56
C LEU A 227 14.44 3.83 -39.09
N PRO A 228 13.82 4.68 -38.26
CA PRO A 228 13.44 6.02 -38.67
C PRO A 228 14.68 6.84 -39.04
N LYS A 229 14.72 7.36 -40.27
CA LYS A 229 15.75 8.31 -40.70
C LYS A 229 15.30 9.73 -40.37
N MET A 230 16.02 10.40 -39.48
CA MET A 230 15.80 11.82 -39.21
C MET A 230 16.52 12.69 -40.25
N GLN A 231 15.83 13.69 -40.80
CA GLN A 231 16.40 14.58 -41.83
C GLN A 231 17.48 15.52 -41.30
N ASN A 232 17.50 15.80 -39.99
CA ASN A 232 18.44 16.73 -39.33
C ASN A 232 18.94 16.21 -37.97
N GLY A 233 18.97 14.90 -37.75
CA GLY A 233 19.39 14.30 -36.47
C GLY A 233 20.14 13.00 -36.65
N GLU A 234 21.11 12.74 -35.76
CA GLU A 234 21.76 11.43 -35.68
C GLU A 234 20.94 10.50 -34.79
N ASN A 235 20.77 9.25 -35.24
CA ASN A 235 20.05 8.25 -34.46
C ASN A 235 20.93 7.78 -33.30
N ALA A 236 20.47 7.96 -32.06
CA ALA A 236 21.15 7.50 -30.86
C ALA A 236 20.51 6.20 -30.35
N SER A 237 21.35 5.26 -29.90
CA SER A 237 20.87 4.00 -29.34
C SER A 237 20.17 4.21 -27.98
N PRO A 238 18.95 3.67 -27.77
CA PRO A 238 18.27 3.76 -26.46
C PRO A 238 18.81 2.76 -25.43
N VAL A 239 19.79 1.91 -25.81
CA VAL A 239 20.28 0.78 -25.01
C VAL A 239 20.68 1.18 -23.60
N ASP A 240 21.39 2.29 -23.41
CA ASP A 240 21.86 2.69 -22.07
C ASP A 240 20.70 3.00 -21.12
N LYS A 241 19.65 3.67 -21.63
CA LYS A 241 18.44 3.97 -20.85
C LYS A 241 17.65 2.70 -20.55
N MET A 242 17.57 1.79 -21.52
CA MET A 242 16.91 0.49 -21.33
C MET A 242 17.63 -0.35 -20.28
N VAL A 243 18.95 -0.44 -20.35
CA VAL A 243 19.78 -1.19 -19.39
C VAL A 243 19.63 -0.58 -17.99
N LYS A 244 19.65 0.74 -17.87
CA LYS A 244 19.42 1.42 -16.59
C LYS A 244 18.05 1.08 -16.00
N ALA A 245 16.97 1.25 -16.78
CA ALA A 245 15.62 0.91 -16.33
C ALA A 245 15.49 -0.57 -15.91
N TRP A 246 16.13 -1.48 -16.65
CA TRP A 246 16.16 -2.89 -16.28
C TRP A 246 16.86 -3.13 -14.94
N ASN A 247 18.05 -2.55 -14.74
CA ASN A 247 18.82 -2.75 -13.52
C ASN A 247 18.12 -2.10 -12.31
N ASP A 248 17.50 -0.94 -12.50
CA ASP A 248 16.63 -0.29 -11.51
C ASP A 248 15.43 -1.18 -11.12
N MET A 249 14.85 -1.92 -12.07
CA MET A 249 13.79 -2.90 -11.82
C MET A 249 14.30 -4.11 -11.04
N VAL A 250 15.48 -4.63 -11.39
CA VAL A 250 16.11 -5.78 -10.72
C VAL A 250 16.33 -5.48 -9.24
N GLU A 251 16.89 -4.31 -8.91
CA GLU A 251 17.11 -3.89 -7.51
C GLU A 251 15.81 -3.87 -6.69
N LYS A 252 14.76 -3.28 -7.25
CA LYS A 252 13.44 -3.23 -6.62
C LYS A 252 12.81 -4.62 -6.49
N THR A 253 12.99 -5.49 -7.48
CA THR A 253 12.46 -6.86 -7.46
C THR A 253 13.18 -7.72 -6.42
N MET A 254 14.49 -7.57 -6.28
CA MET A 254 15.26 -8.23 -5.22
C MET A 254 14.77 -7.80 -3.83
N LEU A 255 14.50 -6.51 -3.65
CA LEU A 255 13.95 -5.99 -2.39
C LEU A 255 12.53 -6.50 -2.12
N LEU A 256 11.69 -6.57 -3.15
CA LEU A 256 10.36 -7.17 -3.08
C LEU A 256 10.42 -8.65 -2.67
N GLN A 257 11.35 -9.41 -3.27
CA GLN A 257 11.54 -10.82 -2.93
C GLN A 257 11.97 -10.97 -1.46
N GLU A 258 12.91 -10.16 -0.99
CA GLU A 258 13.32 -10.16 0.43
C GLU A 258 12.12 -9.83 1.33
N PHE A 259 11.34 -8.79 1.01
CA PHE A 259 10.14 -8.40 1.73
C PHE A 259 9.12 -9.55 1.83
N LEU A 260 8.86 -10.24 0.72
CA LEU A 260 7.93 -11.36 0.68
C LEU A 260 8.45 -12.58 1.46
N GLN A 261 9.76 -12.86 1.40
CA GLN A 261 10.39 -13.96 2.11
C GLN A 261 10.34 -13.77 3.63
N VAL A 262 10.68 -12.57 4.14
CA VAL A 262 10.62 -12.32 5.60
C VAL A 262 9.18 -12.28 6.11
N ASN A 263 8.22 -11.93 5.25
CA ASN A 263 6.79 -11.88 5.58
C ASN A 263 6.02 -13.12 5.05
N ALA A 264 6.67 -14.28 4.94
CA ALA A 264 6.06 -15.49 4.36
C ALA A 264 4.77 -15.95 5.08
N THR A 265 4.62 -15.65 6.37
CA THR A 265 3.39 -15.94 7.12
C THR A 265 2.21 -15.05 6.70
N THR A 266 2.49 -13.83 6.24
CA THR A 266 1.50 -12.86 5.74
C THR A 266 1.12 -13.17 4.27
N TYR A 267 2.08 -13.70 3.51
CA TYR A 267 1.93 -14.07 2.10
C TYR A 267 2.22 -15.57 1.88
N PRO A 268 1.39 -16.48 2.45
CA PRO A 268 1.60 -17.92 2.31
C PRO A 268 1.50 -18.41 0.86
N GLU A 269 0.87 -17.63 -0.02
CA GLU A 269 0.76 -17.90 -1.47
C GLU A 269 2.05 -17.57 -2.24
N TYR A 270 3.05 -16.93 -1.60
CA TYR A 270 4.32 -16.63 -2.23
C TYR A 270 5.30 -17.79 -2.07
N SER A 271 5.85 -18.25 -3.19
CA SER A 271 6.99 -19.15 -3.21
C SER A 271 8.16 -18.54 -3.96
N THR A 272 9.37 -18.71 -3.43
CA THR A 272 10.61 -18.19 -4.04
C THR A 272 10.95 -18.86 -5.36
N CYS A 273 10.40 -20.06 -5.63
CA CYS A 273 10.53 -20.73 -6.93
C CYS A 273 9.62 -20.16 -8.01
N ASP A 274 8.65 -19.32 -7.65
CA ASP A 274 7.67 -18.77 -8.61
C ASP A 274 8.13 -17.45 -9.23
N THR A 275 9.16 -16.83 -8.66
CA THR A 275 9.77 -15.61 -9.21
C THR A 275 10.67 -15.98 -10.40
N ASP A 276 10.43 -15.33 -11.54
CA ASP A 276 11.25 -15.51 -12.75
C ASP A 276 12.66 -14.95 -12.53
N VAL A 277 13.67 -15.80 -12.67
CA VAL A 277 15.09 -15.45 -12.51
C VAL A 277 15.55 -14.34 -13.45
N GLU A 278 14.84 -14.13 -14.56
CA GLU A 278 15.09 -13.01 -15.46
C GLU A 278 14.97 -11.66 -14.73
N LEU A 279 13.98 -11.51 -13.84
CA LEU A 279 13.75 -10.27 -13.08
C LEU A 279 14.79 -10.04 -11.97
N LEU A 280 15.67 -11.02 -11.73
CA LEU A 280 16.74 -10.95 -10.74
C LEU A 280 18.13 -10.83 -11.39
N THR A 281 18.18 -10.77 -12.72
CA THR A 281 19.43 -10.76 -13.48
C THR A 281 19.70 -9.39 -14.07
N TYR A 282 20.78 -8.75 -13.61
CA TYR A 282 21.28 -7.50 -14.18
C TYR A 282 21.65 -7.67 -15.67
N LYS A 283 21.36 -6.65 -16.47
CA LYS A 283 21.81 -6.57 -17.86
C LYS A 283 23.05 -5.70 -17.93
N ASN A 284 24.15 -6.28 -18.43
CA ASN A 284 25.42 -5.55 -18.64
C ASN A 284 25.50 -4.89 -20.02
N ARG A 285 24.65 -5.32 -20.98
CA ARG A 285 24.51 -4.82 -22.36
C ARG A 285 23.36 -5.57 -23.05
N TYR A 286 22.65 -4.93 -24.00
CA TYR A 286 21.60 -5.58 -24.78
C TYR A 286 22.22 -6.70 -25.63
N GLN A 287 21.63 -7.91 -25.59
CA GLN A 287 21.93 -8.99 -26.52
C GLN A 287 20.86 -9.00 -27.61
#